data_AF-C4MCJ3-F1
#
_entry.id   AF-C4MCJ3-F1
#
_cell.length_a   1.000
_cell.length_b   1.000
_cell.length_c   1.000
_cell.angle_alpha   90.00
_cell.angle_beta   90.00
_cell.angle_gamma   90.00
#
_symmetry.space_group_name_H-M   'P 1'
#
loop_
_entity.id
_entity.type
_entity.pdbx_description
1 polymer ?
#
loop_
_entity_poly.entity_id
_entity_poly.type
_entity_poly.pdbx_seq_one_letter_code
_entity_poly.pdbx_strand_id
1 'polypeptide(L)'
;GKVPPKNPMVKRDFSDPIQALKEAVKTLQLPVKTDKVSVKKGKGKSPESFVFKGTSGALSEPKGDLVYLQKADGSLALTWRVETDVGDNWLLSYVDAKDGKKIHNVVDYVADATYQVYKWGINDPTEGSRTIETDPWDNMTSEFTWHSDGTTKYTTTRGNNGICQSNPQGRPDYLNNYRPNSPALKFEYPYTTASTPPSSYIDASITQLFYTSNKFHDLMYMLGFTERAGNFEFNNNNQGGRGNDYVILNAQDGAGTNNANFATPPDGSPGRMRMYVWTTARPSRDGSFEAGIVIHEYAHG
;
A
#
# COMPACT_ATOMS: atom_id res chain seq x y z
N GLY A 1 14.46 -40.68 53.90
CA GLY A 1 14.35 -39.21 53.97
C GLY A 1 13.01 -38.79 53.40
N LYS A 2 12.37 -37.75 53.95
CA LYS A 2 11.08 -37.24 53.45
C LYS A 2 11.20 -36.84 51.98
N VAL A 3 10.21 -37.25 51.16
CA VAL A 3 10.06 -36.82 49.77
C VAL A 3 9.93 -35.29 49.73
N PRO A 4 10.64 -34.56 48.85
CA PRO A 4 10.49 -33.11 48.77
C PRO A 4 9.07 -32.78 48.27
N PRO A 5 8.38 -31.79 48.86
CA PRO A 5 7.09 -31.37 48.35
C PRO A 5 7.22 -30.81 46.94
N LYS A 6 6.41 -31.33 46.01
CA LYS A 6 6.16 -30.69 44.70
C LYS A 6 5.52 -29.32 44.95
N ASN A 7 6.22 -28.25 44.60
CA ASN A 7 5.57 -27.02 44.15
C ASN A 7 6.54 -26.13 43.34
N PRO A 8 6.58 -26.20 42.00
CA PRO A 8 7.28 -25.21 41.20
C PRO A 8 6.25 -24.21 40.65
N MET A 9 5.61 -23.42 41.53
CA MET A 9 5.09 -22.13 41.07
C MET A 9 6.29 -21.18 40.98
N VAL A 10 7.04 -21.32 39.88
CA VAL A 10 8.02 -20.31 39.48
C VAL A 10 7.23 -19.04 39.23
N LYS A 11 7.36 -18.06 40.12
CA LYS A 11 6.84 -16.70 39.89
C LYS A 11 7.40 -16.24 38.54
N ARG A 12 6.52 -15.99 37.58
CA ARG A 12 6.90 -15.33 36.33
C ARG A 12 7.41 -13.95 36.69
N ASP A 13 8.69 -13.68 36.46
CA ASP A 13 9.34 -12.39 36.76
C ASP A 13 9.10 -11.36 35.64
N PHE A 14 7.90 -11.40 35.05
CA PHE A 14 7.50 -10.56 33.95
C PHE A 14 6.02 -10.18 34.06
N SER A 15 5.71 -8.96 33.64
CA SER A 15 4.41 -8.31 33.59
C SER A 15 3.37 -9.07 32.77
N ASP A 16 2.10 -8.76 33.02
CA ASP A 16 0.96 -9.33 32.31
C ASP A 16 0.95 -8.87 30.84
N PRO A 17 0.79 -9.77 29.84
CA PRO A 17 0.65 -9.37 28.44
C PRO A 17 -0.52 -8.42 28.17
N ILE A 18 -1.61 -8.46 28.96
CA ILE A 18 -2.72 -7.50 28.86
C ILE A 18 -2.24 -6.09 29.22
N GLN A 19 -1.36 -5.97 30.21
CA GLN A 19 -0.78 -4.68 30.57
C GLN A 19 0.04 -4.12 29.41
N ALA A 20 0.86 -4.96 28.75
CA ALA A 20 1.63 -4.56 27.58
C ALA A 20 0.75 -4.10 26.41
N LEU A 21 -0.36 -4.81 26.11
CA LEU A 21 -1.31 -4.35 25.09
C LEU A 21 -1.91 -3.00 25.46
N LYS A 22 -2.37 -2.82 26.69
CA LYS A 22 -2.95 -1.55 27.13
C LYS A 22 -1.94 -0.40 27.06
N GLU A 23 -0.69 -0.66 27.41
CA GLU A 23 0.38 0.34 27.29
C GLU A 23 0.65 0.71 25.83
N ALA A 24 0.76 -0.28 24.93
CA ALA A 24 0.93 -0.03 23.49
C ALA A 24 -0.23 0.80 22.93
N VAL A 25 -1.48 0.41 23.20
CA VAL A 25 -2.68 1.12 22.76
C VAL A 25 -2.72 2.55 23.29
N LYS A 26 -2.42 2.74 24.58
CA LYS A 26 -2.45 4.05 25.21
C LYS A 26 -1.35 4.97 24.68
N THR A 27 -0.11 4.49 24.65
CA THR A 27 1.07 5.31 24.34
C THR A 27 1.15 5.64 22.86
N LEU A 28 0.71 4.73 21.98
CA LEU A 28 0.66 4.95 20.53
C LEU A 28 -0.70 5.47 20.06
N GLN A 29 -1.66 5.71 20.97
CA GLN A 29 -3.00 6.21 20.68
C GLN A 29 -3.75 5.36 19.63
N LEU A 30 -3.58 4.03 19.68
CA LEU A 30 -4.18 3.13 18.70
C LEU A 30 -5.71 3.10 18.85
N PRO A 31 -6.47 2.99 17.75
CA PRO A 31 -7.93 2.93 17.76
C PRO A 31 -8.48 1.57 18.26
N VAL A 32 -7.80 0.92 19.20
CA VAL A 32 -8.16 -0.40 19.73
C VAL A 32 -8.76 -0.26 21.12
N LYS A 33 -9.98 -0.77 21.31
CA LYS A 33 -10.62 -0.84 22.64
C LYS A 33 -10.20 -2.11 23.37
N THR A 34 -9.88 -1.98 24.66
CA THR A 34 -9.32 -3.07 25.49
C THR A 34 -10.11 -3.34 26.78
N ASP A 35 -11.33 -2.82 26.91
CA ASP A 35 -12.12 -2.88 28.15
C ASP A 35 -12.49 -4.31 28.59
N LYS A 36 -12.69 -5.21 27.61
CA LYS A 36 -13.09 -6.60 27.83
C LYS A 36 -12.00 -7.61 27.46
N VAL A 37 -10.75 -7.15 27.38
CA VAL A 37 -9.67 -7.98 26.87
C VAL A 37 -9.38 -9.17 27.79
N SER A 38 -9.18 -10.34 27.18
CA SER A 38 -8.68 -11.56 27.82
C SER A 38 -7.62 -12.21 26.95
N VAL A 39 -6.80 -13.10 27.52
CA VAL A 39 -5.74 -13.80 26.77
C VAL A 39 -6.06 -15.27 26.61
N LYS A 40 -5.84 -15.79 25.40
CA LYS A 40 -5.78 -17.23 25.11
C LYS A 40 -4.38 -17.59 24.63
N LYS A 41 -3.93 -18.81 24.93
CA LYS A 41 -2.65 -19.31 24.43
C LYS A 41 -2.65 -19.30 22.90
N GLY A 42 -1.64 -18.67 22.32
CA GLY A 42 -1.42 -18.56 20.88
C GLY A 42 -0.56 -19.71 20.34
N LYS A 43 -0.40 -19.74 19.01
CA LYS A 43 0.46 -20.70 18.29
C LYS A 43 1.85 -20.14 17.96
N GLY A 44 2.29 -19.09 18.66
CA GLY A 44 3.57 -18.44 18.41
C GLY A 44 4.78 -19.33 18.73
N LYS A 45 5.96 -18.89 18.32
CA LYS A 45 7.23 -19.62 18.51
C LYS A 45 7.74 -19.57 19.96
N SER A 46 7.21 -18.66 20.78
CA SER A 46 7.55 -18.53 22.20
C SER A 46 6.65 -19.43 23.06
N PRO A 47 7.15 -20.05 24.14
CA PRO A 47 6.30 -20.70 25.14
C PRO A 47 5.21 -19.78 25.72
N GLU A 48 5.49 -18.47 25.71
CA GLU A 48 4.61 -17.38 26.18
C GLU A 48 4.08 -16.59 24.98
N SER A 49 3.33 -17.27 24.11
CA SER A 49 2.61 -16.67 22.99
C SER A 49 1.11 -16.62 23.27
N PHE A 50 0.44 -15.51 22.95
CA PHE A 50 -0.97 -15.26 23.26
C PHE A 50 -1.71 -14.58 22.11
N VAL A 51 -3.03 -14.75 22.12
CA VAL A 51 -4.00 -14.01 21.32
C VAL A 51 -4.91 -13.25 22.28
N PHE A 52 -5.06 -11.94 22.06
CA PHE A 52 -5.92 -11.06 22.83
C PHE A 52 -7.35 -11.14 22.27
N LYS A 53 -8.28 -11.60 23.10
CA LYS A 53 -9.71 -11.77 22.78
C LYS A 53 -10.52 -10.62 23.37
N GLY A 54 -11.61 -10.25 22.72
CA GLY A 54 -12.55 -9.24 23.24
C GLY A 54 -12.07 -7.79 23.05
N THR A 55 -11.09 -7.57 22.17
CA THR A 55 -10.75 -6.24 21.65
C THR A 55 -11.68 -5.87 20.48
N SER A 56 -11.72 -4.58 20.14
CA SER A 56 -12.39 -4.09 18.92
C SER A 56 -11.60 -2.93 18.31
N GLY A 57 -11.70 -2.71 17.01
CA GLY A 57 -11.02 -1.63 16.28
C GLY A 57 -9.71 -2.05 15.59
N ALA A 58 -9.15 -3.20 15.95
CA ALA A 58 -8.14 -3.87 15.15
C ALA A 58 -8.81 -4.77 14.09
N LEU A 59 -8.21 -4.89 12.90
CA LEU A 59 -8.73 -5.73 11.81
C LEU A 59 -8.64 -7.23 12.12
N SER A 60 -7.70 -7.60 12.98
CA SER A 60 -7.58 -8.95 13.53
C SER A 60 -7.34 -8.90 15.03
N GLU A 61 -7.55 -10.04 15.71
CA GLU A 61 -7.25 -10.15 17.13
C GLU A 61 -5.76 -9.89 17.38
N PRO A 62 -5.40 -8.91 18.23
CA PRO A 62 -4.01 -8.64 18.54
C PRO A 62 -3.30 -9.86 19.11
N LYS A 63 -1.99 -9.94 18.92
CA LYS A 63 -1.15 -11.06 19.42
C LYS A 63 -0.04 -10.54 20.32
N GLY A 64 0.43 -11.40 21.21
CA GLY A 64 1.53 -11.06 22.12
C GLY A 64 2.52 -12.21 22.25
N ASP A 65 3.80 -11.93 22.07
CA ASP A 65 4.89 -12.89 22.29
C ASP A 65 5.92 -12.33 23.26
N LEU A 66 6.36 -13.12 24.24
CA LEU A 66 7.50 -12.77 25.08
C LEU A 66 8.81 -13.05 24.33
N VAL A 67 9.62 -12.02 24.09
CA VAL A 67 10.86 -12.08 23.30
C VAL A 67 11.96 -11.18 23.89
N TYR A 68 13.22 -11.46 23.58
CA TYR A 68 14.32 -10.53 23.83
C TYR A 68 14.47 -9.57 22.65
N LEU A 69 14.66 -8.28 22.95
CA LEU A 69 15.03 -7.23 22.01
C LEU A 69 16.42 -6.72 22.35
N GLN A 70 17.30 -6.60 21.35
CA GLN A 70 18.59 -5.92 21.52
C GLN A 70 18.38 -4.41 21.42
N LYS A 71 18.80 -3.67 22.46
CA LYS A 71 18.77 -2.20 22.50
C LYS A 71 19.96 -1.62 21.73
N ALA A 72 19.89 -0.33 21.43
CA ALA A 72 20.95 0.40 20.72
C ALA A 72 22.32 0.36 21.44
N ASP A 73 22.32 0.22 22.76
CA ASP A 73 23.53 0.06 23.59
C ASP A 73 24.12 -1.36 23.56
N GLY A 74 23.53 -2.26 22.76
CA GLY A 74 23.95 -3.66 22.62
C GLY A 74 23.40 -4.61 23.70
N SER A 75 22.78 -4.09 24.77
CA SER A 75 22.21 -4.90 25.84
C SER A 75 20.82 -5.45 25.49
N LEU A 76 20.41 -6.53 26.15
CA LEU A 76 19.12 -7.18 25.91
C LEU A 76 18.05 -6.68 26.88
N ALA A 77 16.85 -6.40 26.36
CA ALA A 77 15.63 -6.18 27.12
C ALA A 77 14.67 -7.36 26.88
N LEU A 78 14.07 -7.88 27.96
CA LEU A 78 12.95 -8.79 27.82
C LEU A 78 11.69 -7.96 27.53
N THR A 79 10.95 -8.30 26.49
CA THR A 79 9.83 -7.50 25.99
C THR A 79 8.64 -8.36 25.61
N TRP A 80 7.43 -7.82 25.78
CA TRP A 80 6.25 -8.25 25.07
C TRP A 80 6.23 -7.61 23.70
N ARG A 81 6.37 -8.41 22.64
CA ARG A 81 6.08 -7.99 21.28
C ARG A 81 4.58 -8.10 21.05
N VAL A 82 3.90 -6.95 21.06
CA VAL A 82 2.47 -6.80 20.84
C VAL A 82 2.22 -6.47 19.37
N GLU A 83 1.52 -7.35 18.67
CA GLU A 83 1.12 -7.19 17.27
C GLU A 83 -0.31 -6.64 17.21
N THR A 84 -0.48 -5.47 16.59
CA THR A 84 -1.78 -4.81 16.36
C THR A 84 -1.88 -4.38 14.91
N ASP A 85 -2.83 -4.97 14.19
CA ASP A 85 -3.22 -4.57 12.85
C ASP A 85 -4.42 -3.62 12.93
N VAL A 86 -4.20 -2.34 12.65
CA VAL A 86 -5.22 -1.28 12.73
C VAL A 86 -5.55 -0.70 11.34
N GLY A 87 -5.24 -1.43 10.26
CA GLY A 87 -5.46 -0.98 8.88
C GLY A 87 -4.30 -0.17 8.37
N ASP A 88 -4.30 1.14 8.65
CA ASP A 88 -3.28 2.08 8.15
C ASP A 88 -1.87 1.74 8.66
N ASN A 89 -1.79 1.06 9.80
CA ASN A 89 -0.55 0.66 10.43
C ASN A 89 -0.71 -0.80 10.92
N TRP A 90 0.33 -1.60 10.76
CA TRP A 90 0.41 -2.93 11.34
C TRP A 90 1.65 -3.02 12.22
N LEU A 91 1.42 -2.71 13.49
CA LEU A 91 2.49 -2.46 14.44
C LEU A 91 2.91 -3.71 15.20
N LEU A 92 4.22 -3.88 15.35
CA LEU A 92 4.87 -4.67 16.39
C LEU A 92 5.45 -3.73 17.44
N SER A 93 4.77 -3.60 18.56
CA SER A 93 5.22 -2.79 19.70
C SER A 93 6.00 -3.65 20.69
N TYR A 94 7.24 -3.29 21.00
CA TYR A 94 8.10 -4.01 21.94
C TYR A 94 8.05 -3.34 23.32
N VAL A 95 7.13 -3.79 24.16
CA VAL A 95 6.87 -3.24 25.50
C VAL A 95 7.74 -3.97 26.53
N ASP A 96 8.36 -3.26 27.46
CA ASP A 96 9.19 -3.83 28.52
C ASP A 96 8.42 -4.89 29.31
N ALA A 97 8.99 -6.09 29.43
CA ALA A 97 8.31 -7.17 30.11
C ALA A 97 8.48 -7.13 31.63
N LYS A 98 9.38 -6.33 32.21
CA LYS A 98 9.52 -6.24 33.67
C LYS A 98 8.44 -5.37 34.28
N ASP A 99 8.23 -4.17 33.75
CA ASP A 99 7.27 -3.21 34.29
C ASP A 99 6.01 -3.01 33.43
N GLY A 100 6.04 -3.41 32.15
CA GLY A 100 4.91 -3.25 31.24
C GLY A 100 4.58 -1.80 30.89
N LYS A 101 5.52 -0.86 31.06
CA LYS A 101 5.27 0.59 30.97
C LYS A 101 6.13 1.32 29.94
N LYS A 102 7.23 0.73 29.50
CA LYS A 102 8.13 1.34 28.52
C LYS A 102 8.05 0.65 27.17
N ILE A 103 7.82 1.39 26.10
CA ILE A 103 7.99 0.90 24.73
C ILE A 103 9.45 1.11 24.34
N HIS A 104 10.17 0.03 24.03
CA HIS A 104 11.57 0.08 23.60
C HIS A 104 11.71 0.28 22.10
N ASN A 105 10.75 -0.22 21.32
CA ASN A 105 10.75 -0.10 19.87
C ASN A 105 9.33 -0.32 19.31
N VAL A 106 9.07 0.21 18.13
CA VAL A 106 7.86 -0.07 17.33
C VAL A 106 8.31 -0.33 15.90
N VAL A 107 7.84 -1.42 15.31
CA VAL A 107 8.03 -1.72 13.89
C VAL A 107 6.66 -1.66 13.23
N ASP A 108 6.52 -0.88 12.17
CA ASP A 108 5.35 -0.98 11.31
C ASP A 108 5.61 -1.92 10.14
N TYR A 109 4.68 -2.83 9.87
CA TYR A 109 4.66 -3.68 8.69
C TYR A 109 4.01 -3.01 7.48
N VAL A 110 3.29 -1.90 7.68
CA VAL A 110 2.90 -1.01 6.59
C VAL A 110 4.11 -0.14 6.24
N ALA A 111 4.47 -0.12 4.96
CA ALA A 111 5.45 0.80 4.42
C ALA A 111 4.69 1.87 3.65
N ASP A 112 4.86 3.13 4.02
CA ASP A 112 4.32 4.26 3.27
C ASP A 112 4.81 4.19 1.81
N ALA A 113 3.91 4.34 0.85
CA ALA A 113 4.26 4.54 -0.54
C ALA A 113 4.41 6.04 -0.83
N THR A 114 5.47 6.39 -1.54
CA THR A 114 5.78 7.77 -1.90
C THR A 114 5.87 7.92 -3.41
N TYR A 115 5.28 8.99 -3.93
CA TYR A 115 5.16 9.27 -5.35
C TYR A 115 5.69 10.66 -5.64
N GLN A 116 6.78 10.77 -6.39
CA GLN A 116 7.20 12.08 -6.91
C GLN A 116 6.44 12.37 -8.21
N VAL A 117 5.45 13.24 -8.19
CA VAL A 117 4.49 13.45 -9.30
C VAL A 117 4.03 14.90 -9.38
N TYR A 118 3.50 15.31 -10.54
CA TYR A 118 2.57 16.44 -10.57
C TYR A 118 1.27 15.97 -9.93
N LYS A 119 0.99 16.52 -8.74
CA LYS A 119 -0.17 16.10 -7.95
C LYS A 119 -1.49 16.42 -8.65
N TRP A 120 -2.55 15.75 -8.20
CA TRP A 120 -3.91 15.96 -8.69
C TRP A 120 -4.29 17.45 -8.75
N GLY A 121 -4.88 17.87 -9.88
CA GLY A 121 -5.26 19.25 -10.15
C GLY A 121 -4.22 20.08 -10.92
N ILE A 122 -2.99 19.60 -11.11
CA ILE A 122 -2.02 20.19 -12.04
C ILE A 122 -2.22 19.52 -13.41
N ASN A 123 -2.64 20.27 -14.44
CA ASN A 123 -2.91 19.67 -15.74
C ASN A 123 -1.63 19.18 -16.43
N ASP A 124 -0.58 19.99 -16.41
CA ASP A 124 0.67 19.69 -17.13
C ASP A 124 1.88 20.38 -16.46
N PRO A 125 3.13 20.06 -16.88
CA PRO A 125 4.34 20.59 -16.27
C PRO A 125 4.48 22.12 -16.26
N THR A 126 3.65 22.87 -17.01
CA THR A 126 3.70 24.33 -17.02
C THR A 126 2.87 24.97 -15.89
N GLU A 127 1.96 24.21 -15.27
CA GLU A 127 1.02 24.70 -14.26
C GLU A 127 1.48 24.46 -12.81
N GLY A 128 2.61 23.79 -12.61
CA GLY A 128 3.11 23.53 -11.28
C GLY A 128 4.43 22.76 -11.23
N SER A 129 4.79 22.33 -10.03
CA SER A 129 6.00 21.54 -9.78
C SER A 129 5.61 20.19 -9.18
N ARG A 130 6.49 19.20 -9.37
CA ARG A 130 6.31 17.87 -8.78
C ARG A 130 6.48 17.94 -7.26
N THR A 131 5.63 17.23 -6.54
CA THR A 131 5.68 17.03 -5.08
C THR A 131 5.82 15.55 -4.76
N ILE A 132 6.23 15.23 -3.53
CA ILE A 132 6.19 13.87 -3.01
C ILE A 132 4.85 13.69 -2.31
N GLU A 133 4.00 12.83 -2.87
CA GLU A 133 2.72 12.46 -2.30
C GLU A 133 2.89 11.12 -1.55
N THR A 134 2.52 11.11 -0.26
CA THR A 134 2.60 9.92 0.60
C THR A 134 1.20 9.30 0.73
N ASP A 135 1.09 7.99 0.53
CA ASP A 135 -0.14 7.19 0.61
C ASP A 135 -1.37 7.90 -0.02
N PRO A 136 -1.30 8.28 -1.30
CA PRO A 136 -2.28 9.17 -1.93
C PRO A 136 -3.68 8.57 -2.20
N TRP A 137 -3.89 7.30 -1.86
CA TRP A 137 -5.14 6.57 -2.04
C TRP A 137 -6.19 6.94 -0.99
N ASP A 138 -7.47 6.75 -1.33
CA ASP A 138 -8.56 6.76 -0.35
C ASP A 138 -8.94 5.31 0.01
N ASN A 139 -8.86 4.94 1.29
CA ASN A 139 -9.15 3.57 1.74
C ASN A 139 -10.62 3.16 1.55
N MET A 140 -11.54 4.09 1.32
CA MET A 140 -12.94 3.76 1.00
C MET A 140 -13.12 3.35 -0.46
N THR A 141 -12.24 3.81 -1.36
CA THR A 141 -12.33 3.57 -2.80
C THR A 141 -11.23 2.63 -3.31
N SER A 142 -10.15 2.53 -2.55
CA SER A 142 -8.98 1.68 -2.80
C SER A 142 -8.64 0.95 -1.49
N GLU A 143 -9.55 0.09 -1.04
CA GLU A 143 -9.45 -0.64 0.24
C GLU A 143 -8.19 -1.50 0.38
N PHE A 144 -7.56 -1.87 -0.73
CA PHE A 144 -6.31 -2.62 -0.76
C PHE A 144 -5.08 -1.72 -0.93
N THR A 145 -5.24 -0.39 -0.94
CA THR A 145 -4.28 0.57 -1.52
C THR A 145 -4.10 0.36 -3.02
N TRP A 146 -3.33 1.22 -3.68
CA TRP A 146 -3.02 1.04 -5.11
C TRP A 146 -2.02 -0.08 -5.38
N HIS A 147 -1.40 -0.68 -4.36
CA HIS A 147 -0.35 -1.69 -4.50
C HIS A 147 -0.77 -3.09 -4.07
N SER A 148 -2.06 -3.38 -4.00
CA SER A 148 -2.55 -4.73 -3.76
C SER A 148 -3.86 -4.97 -4.50
N ASP A 149 -4.15 -6.23 -4.78
CA ASP A 149 -5.44 -6.70 -5.30
C ASP A 149 -6.25 -7.47 -4.24
N GLY A 150 -5.88 -7.32 -2.97
CA GLY A 150 -6.45 -8.03 -1.83
C GLY A 150 -5.87 -9.42 -1.59
N THR A 151 -5.18 -10.00 -2.58
CA THR A 151 -4.49 -11.29 -2.44
C THR A 151 -2.97 -11.13 -2.48
N THR A 152 -2.47 -10.32 -3.40
CA THR A 152 -1.05 -10.10 -3.67
C THR A 152 -0.70 -8.64 -3.42
N LYS A 153 0.32 -8.40 -2.60
CA LYS A 153 0.96 -7.09 -2.48
C LYS A 153 2.05 -6.94 -3.54
N TYR A 154 2.13 -5.76 -4.13
CA TYR A 154 3.07 -5.41 -5.19
C TYR A 154 4.04 -4.34 -4.72
N THR A 155 5.29 -4.44 -5.16
CA THR A 155 6.32 -3.42 -4.95
C THR A 155 6.55 -2.59 -6.22
N THR A 156 5.54 -2.51 -7.08
CA THR A 156 5.60 -1.91 -8.42
C THR A 156 4.26 -1.22 -8.74
N THR A 157 4.17 -0.53 -9.89
CA THR A 157 2.98 0.17 -10.37
C THR A 157 1.90 -0.80 -10.88
N ARG A 158 1.38 -1.61 -9.95
CA ARG A 158 0.32 -2.60 -10.15
C ARG A 158 -0.48 -2.75 -8.85
N GLY A 159 -1.79 -2.82 -8.98
CA GLY A 159 -2.72 -3.19 -7.90
C GLY A 159 -4.13 -3.40 -8.43
N ASN A 160 -5.12 -3.11 -7.60
CA ASN A 160 -6.52 -3.40 -7.92
C ASN A 160 -7.05 -2.58 -9.10
N ASN A 161 -6.74 -1.29 -9.17
CA ASN A 161 -7.38 -0.37 -10.13
C ASN A 161 -6.65 -0.34 -11.48
N GLY A 162 -5.38 -0.75 -11.52
CA GLY A 162 -4.61 -0.74 -12.76
C GLY A 162 -3.24 -1.41 -12.70
N ILE A 163 -2.68 -1.62 -13.88
CA ILE A 163 -1.33 -2.12 -14.10
C ILE A 163 -0.63 -1.24 -15.12
N CYS A 164 0.45 -0.56 -14.70
CA CYS A 164 1.16 0.40 -15.52
C CYS A 164 2.55 -0.11 -15.90
N GLN A 165 2.91 0.09 -17.17
CA GLN A 165 4.17 -0.38 -17.77
C GLN A 165 4.55 0.46 -18.98
N SER A 166 5.81 0.38 -19.38
CA SER A 166 6.23 0.80 -20.72
C SER A 166 5.70 -0.16 -21.80
N ASN A 167 5.47 0.33 -23.01
CA ASN A 167 5.20 -0.51 -24.17
C ASN A 167 5.88 -0.01 -25.45
N PRO A 168 7.22 0.06 -25.50
CA PRO A 168 7.93 0.69 -26.62
C PRO A 168 7.75 -0.03 -27.96
N GLN A 169 7.31 -1.30 -27.96
CA GLN A 169 7.02 -2.05 -29.19
C GLN A 169 5.55 -1.96 -29.63
N GLY A 170 4.67 -1.32 -28.86
CA GLY A 170 3.24 -1.21 -29.17
C GLY A 170 2.53 -2.56 -29.24
N ARG A 171 3.00 -3.55 -28.47
CA ARG A 171 2.49 -4.93 -28.49
C ARG A 171 1.29 -5.09 -27.55
N PRO A 172 0.45 -6.12 -27.74
CA PRO A 172 -0.68 -6.38 -26.86
C PRO A 172 -0.26 -6.90 -25.47
N ASP A 173 0.91 -7.54 -25.36
CA ASP A 173 1.42 -8.06 -24.10
C ASP A 173 1.80 -6.92 -23.14
N TYR A 174 1.42 -7.06 -21.87
CA TYR A 174 1.65 -6.04 -20.84
C TYR A 174 2.13 -6.61 -19.51
N LEU A 175 1.69 -7.82 -19.12
CA LEU A 175 1.94 -8.40 -17.80
C LEU A 175 3.43 -8.43 -17.41
N ASN A 176 4.30 -8.79 -18.37
CA ASN A 176 5.75 -8.91 -18.14
C ASN A 176 6.56 -7.72 -18.67
N ASN A 177 5.89 -6.66 -19.15
CA ASN A 177 6.59 -5.47 -19.61
C ASN A 177 7.23 -4.73 -18.44
N TYR A 178 8.22 -3.90 -18.79
CA TYR A 178 8.98 -3.16 -17.81
C TYR A 178 8.12 -2.15 -17.03
N ARG A 179 8.30 -2.16 -15.72
CA ARG A 179 7.79 -1.20 -14.75
C ARG A 179 8.74 -1.09 -13.56
N PRO A 180 8.87 0.09 -12.94
CA PRO A 180 9.75 0.28 -11.81
C PRO A 180 9.36 -0.63 -10.64
N ASN A 181 10.34 -1.26 -10.00
CA ASN A 181 10.15 -2.08 -8.81
C ASN A 181 10.93 -1.46 -7.63
N SER A 182 10.20 -1.00 -6.61
CA SER A 182 10.73 -0.35 -5.42
C SER A 182 10.24 -1.10 -4.19
N PRO A 183 11.04 -2.00 -3.59
CA PRO A 183 10.65 -2.75 -2.39
C PRO A 183 10.26 -1.88 -1.19
N ALA A 184 10.78 -0.64 -1.14
CA ALA A 184 10.44 0.34 -0.12
C ALA A 184 9.25 1.24 -0.52
N LEU A 185 8.55 0.93 -1.62
CA LEU A 185 7.46 1.72 -2.20
C LEU A 185 7.79 3.20 -2.43
N LYS A 186 9.07 3.50 -2.71
CA LYS A 186 9.53 4.85 -3.09
C LYS A 186 9.58 4.98 -4.60
N PHE A 187 8.53 5.57 -5.18
CA PHE A 187 8.40 5.85 -6.61
C PHE A 187 8.79 7.31 -6.89
N GLU A 188 10.04 7.64 -6.56
CA GLU A 188 10.60 8.98 -6.67
C GLU A 188 11.67 8.99 -7.78
N TYR A 189 11.24 9.25 -9.02
CA TYR A 189 12.11 9.17 -10.20
C TYR A 189 12.41 10.54 -10.80
N PRO A 190 13.63 10.79 -11.30
CA PRO A 190 14.00 12.08 -11.87
C PRO A 190 13.22 12.36 -13.16
N TYR A 191 12.75 13.60 -13.32
CA TYR A 191 12.14 14.09 -14.56
C TYR A 191 12.29 15.61 -14.65
N THR A 192 12.60 16.09 -15.84
CA THR A 192 12.49 17.50 -16.22
C THR A 192 11.90 17.60 -17.62
N THR A 193 11.28 18.72 -17.97
CA THR A 193 10.76 18.96 -19.33
C THR A 193 11.86 19.06 -20.40
N ALA A 194 13.13 19.18 -19.98
CA ALA A 194 14.29 19.17 -20.87
C ALA A 194 14.87 17.76 -21.12
N SER A 195 14.44 16.75 -20.35
CA SER A 195 14.97 15.39 -20.45
C SER A 195 14.68 14.79 -21.83
N THR A 196 15.65 14.08 -22.39
CA THR A 196 15.54 13.43 -23.72
C THR A 196 16.59 12.31 -23.83
N PRO A 197 16.31 11.19 -24.53
CA PRO A 197 15.03 10.81 -25.15
C PRO A 197 13.94 10.50 -24.10
N PRO A 198 12.66 10.37 -24.50
CA PRO A 198 11.58 10.05 -23.56
C PRO A 198 11.81 8.80 -22.69
N SER A 199 12.48 7.79 -23.25
CA SER A 199 12.84 6.58 -22.54
C SER A 199 13.81 6.82 -21.36
N SER A 200 14.50 7.96 -21.31
CA SER A 200 15.39 8.31 -20.18
C SER A 200 14.65 8.60 -18.87
N TYR A 201 13.35 8.87 -18.93
CA TYR A 201 12.49 9.15 -17.77
C TYR A 201 11.25 8.24 -17.73
N ILE A 202 11.35 7.04 -18.31
CA ILE A 202 10.24 6.09 -18.38
C ILE A 202 9.68 5.72 -16.99
N ASP A 203 10.53 5.63 -15.96
CA ASP A 203 10.07 5.35 -14.59
C ASP A 203 9.18 6.47 -14.05
N ALA A 204 9.56 7.73 -14.24
CA ALA A 204 8.74 8.87 -13.84
C ALA A 204 7.43 8.95 -14.64
N SER A 205 7.46 8.57 -15.92
CA SER A 205 6.29 8.50 -16.80
C SER A 205 5.28 7.44 -16.34
N ILE A 206 5.76 6.22 -16.08
CA ILE A 206 4.94 5.13 -15.54
C ILE A 206 4.36 5.51 -14.18
N THR A 207 5.15 6.09 -13.28
CA THR A 207 4.68 6.55 -11.97
C THR A 207 3.61 7.64 -12.08
N GLN A 208 3.78 8.63 -12.96
CA GLN A 208 2.80 9.70 -13.16
C GLN A 208 1.48 9.17 -13.74
N LEU A 209 1.56 8.30 -14.75
CA LEU A 209 0.38 7.67 -15.36
C LEU A 209 -0.39 6.82 -14.35
N PHE A 210 0.33 6.02 -13.56
CA PHE A 210 -0.24 5.21 -12.50
C PHE A 210 -0.92 6.10 -11.44
N TYR A 211 -0.23 7.12 -10.92
CA TYR A 211 -0.79 8.04 -9.93
C TYR A 211 -2.08 8.72 -10.42
N THR A 212 -2.04 9.30 -11.63
CA THR A 212 -3.17 10.07 -12.17
C THR A 212 -4.38 9.16 -12.41
N SER A 213 -4.17 7.96 -12.95
CA SER A 213 -5.24 6.99 -13.21
C SER A 213 -5.88 6.49 -11.92
N ASN A 214 -5.08 6.21 -10.88
CA ASN A 214 -5.63 5.77 -9.59
C ASN A 214 -6.35 6.91 -8.84
N LYS A 215 -5.83 8.15 -8.87
CA LYS A 215 -6.58 9.31 -8.32
C LYS A 215 -7.93 9.50 -9.01
N PHE A 216 -7.97 9.30 -10.33
CA PHE A 216 -9.22 9.43 -11.06
C PHE A 216 -10.17 8.26 -10.79
N HIS A 217 -9.67 7.03 -10.65
CA HIS A 217 -10.45 5.91 -10.13
C HIS A 217 -11.10 6.26 -8.79
N ASP A 218 -10.31 6.69 -7.80
CA ASP A 218 -10.81 7.03 -6.46
C ASP A 218 -11.87 8.15 -6.52
N LEU A 219 -11.63 9.18 -7.33
CA LEU A 219 -12.60 10.25 -7.55
C LEU A 219 -13.91 9.72 -8.16
N MET A 220 -13.82 8.92 -9.21
CA MET A 220 -14.99 8.38 -9.90
C MET A 220 -15.79 7.43 -9.01
N TYR A 221 -15.12 6.64 -8.17
CA TYR A 221 -15.76 5.81 -7.16
C TYR A 221 -16.59 6.66 -6.19
N MET A 222 -16.01 7.73 -5.64
CA MET A 222 -16.74 8.67 -4.76
C MET A 222 -17.94 9.32 -5.47
N LEU A 223 -17.86 9.48 -6.79
CA LEU A 223 -18.94 10.02 -7.62
C LEU A 223 -19.96 8.95 -8.07
N GLY A 224 -19.79 7.69 -7.66
CA GLY A 224 -20.75 6.61 -7.88
C GLY A 224 -20.41 5.62 -8.98
N PHE A 225 -19.24 5.73 -9.61
CA PHE A 225 -18.71 4.70 -10.51
C PHE A 225 -18.02 3.61 -9.69
N THR A 226 -18.86 2.77 -9.07
CA THR A 226 -18.46 1.65 -8.21
C THR A 226 -18.45 0.34 -8.99
N GLU A 227 -18.13 -0.76 -8.32
CA GLU A 227 -18.06 -2.11 -8.89
C GLU A 227 -19.39 -2.50 -9.56
N ARG A 228 -20.53 -2.20 -8.91
CA ARG A 228 -21.86 -2.45 -9.51
C ARG A 228 -22.15 -1.58 -10.73
N ALA A 229 -21.51 -0.43 -10.83
CA ALA A 229 -21.64 0.48 -11.96
C ALA A 229 -20.69 0.11 -13.12
N GLY A 230 -19.87 -0.94 -12.96
CA GLY A 230 -18.92 -1.40 -13.97
C GLY A 230 -17.61 -0.61 -13.97
N ASN A 231 -17.11 -0.25 -12.78
CA ASN A 231 -15.77 0.33 -12.65
C ASN A 231 -14.67 -0.69 -12.98
N PHE A 232 -13.43 -0.19 -13.10
CA PHE A 232 -12.28 -1.02 -13.47
C PHE A 232 -11.51 -1.48 -12.24
N GLU A 233 -11.77 -2.71 -11.80
CA GLU A 233 -11.11 -3.31 -10.64
C GLU A 233 -10.76 -4.78 -10.87
N PHE A 234 -9.57 -5.19 -10.43
CA PHE A 234 -9.18 -6.59 -10.52
C PHE A 234 -10.00 -7.47 -9.57
N ASN A 235 -10.22 -6.99 -8.35
CA ASN A 235 -10.96 -7.66 -7.29
C ASN A 235 -12.01 -6.70 -6.71
N ASN A 236 -13.28 -7.02 -6.95
CA ASN A 236 -14.42 -6.21 -6.53
C ASN A 236 -14.84 -6.47 -5.07
N ASN A 237 -14.12 -7.31 -4.32
CA ASN A 237 -14.38 -7.61 -2.90
C ASN A 237 -15.85 -7.94 -2.55
N ASN A 238 -16.52 -8.66 -3.43
CA ASN A 238 -17.95 -9.02 -3.32
C ASN A 238 -18.94 -7.83 -3.30
N GLN A 239 -18.52 -6.66 -3.77
CA GLN A 239 -19.35 -5.45 -3.83
C GLN A 239 -20.32 -5.46 -5.02
N GLY A 240 -20.05 -6.26 -6.07
CA GLY A 240 -20.87 -6.43 -7.26
C GLY A 240 -20.05 -6.31 -8.55
N GLY A 241 -20.70 -6.16 -9.71
CA GLY A 241 -20.01 -6.05 -11.00
C GLY A 241 -19.27 -7.32 -11.41
N ARG A 242 -18.34 -7.18 -12.37
CA ARG A 242 -17.44 -8.24 -12.81
C ARG A 242 -15.99 -7.76 -12.77
N GLY A 243 -15.22 -8.21 -11.79
CA GLY A 243 -13.80 -7.87 -11.71
C GLY A 243 -12.93 -8.57 -12.76
N ASN A 244 -11.62 -8.54 -12.53
CA ASN A 244 -10.54 -8.86 -13.48
C ASN A 244 -10.42 -7.85 -14.62
N ASP A 245 -10.83 -6.61 -14.39
CA ASP A 245 -10.93 -5.59 -15.44
C ASP A 245 -10.27 -4.25 -15.11
N TYR A 246 -9.31 -4.25 -14.18
CA TYR A 246 -8.36 -3.17 -13.98
C TYR A 246 -7.86 -2.51 -15.28
N VAL A 247 -7.44 -1.25 -15.22
CA VAL A 247 -6.94 -0.58 -16.43
C VAL A 247 -5.50 -1.00 -16.75
N ILE A 248 -5.27 -1.46 -17.97
CA ILE A 248 -3.94 -1.63 -18.55
C ILE A 248 -3.45 -0.26 -19.01
N LEU A 249 -2.41 0.26 -18.35
CA LEU A 249 -1.87 1.60 -18.55
C LEU A 249 -0.51 1.53 -19.25
N ASN A 250 -0.47 1.75 -20.56
CA ASN A 250 0.78 1.74 -21.32
C ASN A 250 1.36 3.16 -21.43
N ALA A 251 2.47 3.39 -20.72
CA ALA A 251 3.27 4.61 -20.85
C ALA A 251 4.21 4.52 -22.06
N GLN A 252 4.38 5.65 -22.76
CA GLN A 252 5.23 5.77 -23.96
C GLN A 252 5.02 4.62 -24.96
N ASP A 253 3.76 4.29 -25.24
CA ASP A 253 3.39 3.18 -26.10
C ASP A 253 3.85 3.44 -27.55
N GLY A 254 4.58 2.49 -28.12
CA GLY A 254 5.19 2.60 -29.44
C GLY A 254 4.24 2.41 -30.62
N ALA A 255 2.94 2.16 -30.38
CA ALA A 255 1.95 2.01 -31.42
C ALA A 255 1.59 3.34 -32.12
N GLY A 256 1.97 4.48 -31.55
CA GLY A 256 1.65 5.80 -32.10
C GLY A 256 2.48 6.94 -31.50
N THR A 257 2.25 8.14 -32.03
CA THR A 257 2.75 9.43 -31.49
C THR A 257 1.67 10.48 -31.67
N ASN A 258 1.77 11.59 -30.92
CA ASN A 258 0.87 12.75 -31.04
C ASN A 258 -0.63 12.42 -30.86
N ASN A 259 -0.93 11.47 -29.97
CA ASN A 259 -2.30 11.05 -29.66
C ASN A 259 -2.31 10.28 -28.32
N ALA A 260 -3.47 9.79 -27.93
CA ALA A 260 -3.64 8.69 -26.98
C ALA A 260 -4.89 7.88 -27.40
N ASN A 261 -5.26 6.84 -26.66
CA ASN A 261 -6.56 6.17 -26.82
C ASN A 261 -6.84 5.25 -25.63
N PHE A 262 -8.13 4.98 -25.45
CA PHE A 262 -8.66 4.00 -24.52
C PHE A 262 -9.57 3.00 -25.23
N ALA A 263 -9.47 1.72 -24.85
CA ALA A 263 -10.41 0.69 -25.26
C ALA A 263 -11.28 0.25 -24.07
N THR A 264 -12.60 0.34 -24.24
CA THR A 264 -13.62 0.03 -23.23
C THR A 264 -14.42 -1.22 -23.61
N PRO A 265 -13.89 -2.43 -23.37
CA PRO A 265 -14.69 -3.64 -23.51
C PRO A 265 -15.76 -3.70 -22.39
N PRO A 266 -16.76 -4.61 -22.48
CA PRO A 266 -17.74 -4.80 -21.41
C PRO A 266 -17.10 -5.22 -20.08
N ASP A 267 -17.75 -4.84 -18.97
CA ASP A 267 -17.46 -5.21 -17.57
C ASP A 267 -16.94 -6.65 -17.40
N GLY A 268 -15.83 -6.81 -16.69
CA GLY A 268 -15.07 -8.06 -16.56
C GLY A 268 -14.00 -8.29 -17.64
N SER A 269 -13.72 -7.28 -18.46
CA SER A 269 -12.60 -7.27 -19.41
C SER A 269 -11.76 -6.02 -19.23
N PRO A 270 -10.41 -6.11 -19.12
CA PRO A 270 -9.57 -4.95 -18.86
C PRO A 270 -9.75 -3.80 -19.86
N GLY A 271 -9.99 -2.60 -19.34
CA GLY A 271 -9.79 -1.37 -20.08
C GLY A 271 -8.32 -1.24 -20.51
N ARG A 272 -8.04 -0.62 -21.65
CA ARG A 272 -6.66 -0.45 -22.14
C ARG A 272 -6.39 0.96 -22.62
N MET A 273 -5.60 1.68 -21.83
CA MET A 273 -5.09 3.01 -22.14
C MET A 273 -3.70 2.93 -22.78
N ARG A 274 -3.50 3.65 -23.89
CA ARG A 274 -2.21 3.79 -24.54
C ARG A 274 -1.83 5.27 -24.62
N MET A 275 -0.84 5.66 -23.83
CA MET A 275 -0.30 7.02 -23.80
C MET A 275 0.89 7.13 -24.74
N TYR A 276 0.91 8.15 -25.59
CA TYR A 276 1.99 8.34 -26.56
C TYR A 276 2.87 9.55 -26.26
N VAL A 277 4.05 9.52 -26.89
CA VAL A 277 4.94 10.67 -26.98
C VAL A 277 4.45 11.62 -28.08
N TRP A 278 4.48 12.91 -27.79
CA TRP A 278 4.26 14.02 -28.71
C TRP A 278 5.59 14.52 -29.29
N THR A 279 5.73 14.45 -30.60
CA THR A 279 6.94 14.84 -31.36
C THR A 279 6.81 16.22 -32.03
N THR A 280 5.74 16.96 -31.73
CA THR A 280 5.48 18.33 -32.21
C THR A 280 6.28 19.40 -31.46
N ALA A 281 7.01 19.05 -30.39
CA ALA A 281 7.87 19.94 -29.62
C ALA A 281 9.32 19.40 -29.56
N ARG A 282 10.27 20.27 -29.19
CA ARG A 282 11.67 19.91 -28.95
C ARG A 282 12.12 20.36 -27.54
N PRO A 283 12.50 19.43 -26.64
CA PRO A 283 12.39 17.97 -26.79
C PRO A 283 10.93 17.49 -26.90
N SER A 284 10.74 16.24 -27.31
CA SER A 284 9.42 15.60 -27.34
C SER A 284 8.77 15.63 -25.96
N ARG A 285 7.45 15.76 -25.91
CA ARG A 285 6.66 15.76 -24.68
C ARG A 285 6.00 14.41 -24.49
N ASP A 286 5.87 13.95 -23.26
CA ASP A 286 5.23 12.67 -22.95
C ASP A 286 3.83 12.93 -22.39
N GLY A 287 2.81 12.39 -23.06
CA GLY A 287 1.41 12.60 -22.68
C GLY A 287 1.07 12.10 -21.29
N SER A 288 1.89 11.21 -20.70
CA SER A 288 1.71 10.72 -19.33
C SER A 288 1.83 11.83 -18.28
N PHE A 289 2.49 12.96 -18.59
CA PHE A 289 2.58 14.12 -17.71
C PHE A 289 1.50 15.18 -17.96
N GLU A 290 0.59 14.96 -18.90
CA GLU A 290 -0.56 15.81 -19.15
C GLU A 290 -1.81 15.12 -18.59
N ALA A 291 -2.18 15.46 -17.36
CA ALA A 291 -3.29 14.85 -16.63
C ALA A 291 -4.60 14.95 -17.42
N GLY A 292 -4.83 16.05 -18.15
CA GLY A 292 -5.99 16.19 -19.03
C GLY A 292 -6.12 15.08 -20.08
N ILE A 293 -5.01 14.63 -20.68
CA ILE A 293 -5.04 13.51 -21.63
C ILE A 293 -5.37 12.21 -20.90
N VAL A 294 -4.70 11.93 -19.77
CA VAL A 294 -4.95 10.71 -18.99
C VAL A 294 -6.42 10.62 -18.54
N ILE A 295 -6.96 11.73 -18.03
CA ILE A 295 -8.36 11.83 -17.59
C ILE A 295 -9.32 11.69 -18.78
N HIS A 296 -9.01 12.33 -19.92
CA HIS A 296 -9.79 12.20 -21.15
C HIS A 296 -9.91 10.73 -21.58
N GLU A 297 -8.78 10.03 -21.64
CA GLU A 297 -8.75 8.62 -22.02
C GLU A 297 -9.48 7.75 -21.02
N TYR A 298 -9.26 7.95 -19.72
CA TYR A 298 -9.96 7.15 -18.70
C TYR A 298 -11.47 7.38 -18.77
N ALA A 299 -11.93 8.60 -19.06
CA ALA A 299 -13.35 8.94 -19.18
C ALA A 299 -14.04 8.38 -20.43
N HIS A 300 -13.31 7.77 -21.37
CA HIS A 300 -13.92 6.92 -22.40
C HIS A 300 -14.33 5.54 -21.86
N GLY A 301 -13.73 5.11 -20.75
CA GLY A 301 -14.13 3.96 -19.95
C GLY A 301 -15.47 4.18 -19.30
#